data_AF-W1YSZ0-F1
#
_entry.id   AF-W1YSZ0-F1
#
_cell.length_a   1.000
_cell.length_b   1.000
_cell.length_c   1.000
_cell.angle_alpha   90.00
_cell.angle_beta   90.00
_cell.angle_gamma   90.00
#
_symmetry.space_group_name_H-M   'P 1'
#
loop_
_entity.id
_entity.type
_entity.pdbx_description
1 polymer ?
#
loop_
_entity_poly.entity_id
_entity_poly.type
_entity_poly.pdbx_seq_one_letter_code
_entity_poly.pdbx_strand_id
1 'polypeptide(L)'
;YIGGTMSLLDDILAHNREYVEDQNTGYVETDTKCSKMPSREMAIVTCMDTRLVNFLEDSMDIGRGEAKIVKTAGNCITGPFDGVVRS
;
A
#
# COMPACT_ATOMS: atom_id res chain seq x y z
N TYR A 1 31.62 -20.94 -15.35
CA TYR A 1 31.40 -19.51 -15.14
C TYR A 1 29.93 -19.34 -14.74
N ILE A 2 29.56 -19.57 -13.47
CA ILE A 2 29.60 -18.65 -12.31
C ILE A 2 28.88 -17.34 -12.62
N GLY A 3 27.70 -17.15 -12.02
CA GLY A 3 26.97 -15.86 -11.98
C GLY A 3 25.46 -16.00 -12.21
N GLY A 4 24.72 -16.50 -11.21
CA GLY A 4 23.25 -16.37 -11.24
C GLY A 4 22.88 -14.90 -11.06
N THR A 5 22.28 -14.29 -12.07
CA THR A 5 21.74 -12.92 -12.00
C THR A 5 20.60 -12.87 -10.98
N MET A 6 20.66 -11.91 -10.04
CA MET A 6 19.52 -11.61 -9.16
C MET A 6 18.30 -11.23 -10.00
N SER A 7 17.15 -11.80 -9.64
CA SER A 7 15.85 -11.45 -10.22
C SER A 7 15.23 -10.24 -9.52
N LEU A 8 14.24 -9.61 -10.15
CA LEU A 8 13.42 -8.57 -9.52
C LEU A 8 12.80 -9.04 -8.20
N LEU A 9 12.44 -10.32 -8.11
CA LEU A 9 11.93 -10.89 -6.87
C LEU A 9 12.99 -10.91 -5.78
N ASP A 10 14.23 -11.26 -6.12
CA ASP A 10 15.34 -11.26 -5.16
C ASP A 10 15.61 -9.86 -4.63
N ASP A 11 15.54 -8.84 -5.48
CA ASP A 11 15.67 -7.43 -5.08
C ASP A 11 14.55 -7.01 -4.11
N ILE A 12 13.30 -7.38 -4.41
CA ILE A 12 12.15 -7.11 -3.53
C ILE A 12 12.33 -7.81 -2.18
N LEU A 13 12.77 -9.06 -2.17
CA LEU A 13 12.96 -9.85 -0.95
C LEU A 13 14.13 -9.33 -0.12
N ALA A 14 15.21 -8.86 -0.76
CA ALA A 14 16.34 -8.22 -0.09
C ALA A 14 15.90 -6.92 0.59
N HIS A 15 15.19 -6.05 -0.13
CA HIS A 15 14.67 -4.81 0.45
C HIS A 15 13.65 -5.06 1.56
N ASN A 16 12.76 -6.05 1.40
CA ASN A 16 11.80 -6.41 2.46
C ASN A 16 12.51 -6.90 3.73
N ARG A 17 13.58 -7.68 3.59
CA ARG A 17 14.39 -8.15 4.72
C ARG A 17 14.99 -6.97 5.49
N GLU A 18 15.63 -6.05 4.78
CA GLU A 18 16.18 -4.82 5.38
C GLU A 18 15.08 -4.02 6.10
N TYR A 19 13.91 -3.83 5.47
CA TYR A 19 12.79 -3.11 6.04
C TYR A 19 12.27 -3.75 7.35
N VAL A 20 12.16 -5.08 7.41
CA VAL A 20 11.71 -5.78 8.62
C VAL A 20 12.78 -5.72 9.73
N GLU A 21 14.06 -5.82 9.36
CA GLU A 21 15.19 -5.80 10.29
C GLU A 21 15.43 -4.41 10.89
N ASP A 22 15.05 -3.32 10.21
CA ASP A 22 15.31 -1.94 10.65
C ASP A 22 14.64 -1.58 12.00
N GLN A 23 13.64 -2.33 12.49
CA GLN A 23 12.90 -2.11 13.77
C GLN A 23 12.27 -0.72 13.98
N ASN A 24 12.69 0.30 13.23
CA ASN A 24 12.31 1.70 13.33
C ASN A 24 11.17 2.06 12.36
N THR A 25 10.53 1.04 11.78
CA THR A 25 9.40 1.17 10.84
C THR A 25 8.08 1.50 11.53
N GLY A 26 8.06 1.61 12.86
CA GLY A 26 6.85 1.81 13.66
C GLY A 26 5.93 0.59 13.69
N TYR A 27 6.41 -0.58 13.26
CA TYR A 27 5.68 -1.85 13.27
C TYR A 27 6.11 -2.78 14.41
N VAL A 28 7.18 -2.46 15.14
CA VAL A 28 7.77 -3.36 16.14
C VAL A 28 7.27 -3.05 17.56
N GLU A 29 6.91 -4.13 18.22
CA GLU A 29 6.47 -4.35 19.60
C GLU A 29 5.01 -4.02 19.93
N THR A 30 4.38 -3.06 19.29
CA THR A 30 2.91 -2.94 19.32
C THR A 30 2.40 -2.18 18.09
N ASP A 31 1.50 -2.76 17.30
CA ASP A 31 0.69 -2.01 16.32
C ASP A 31 -0.34 -1.15 17.10
N THR A 32 0.14 -0.10 17.77
CA THR A 32 -0.66 0.71 18.71
C THR A 32 -1.32 1.93 18.08
N LYS A 33 -1.02 2.27 16.82
CA LYS A 33 -1.33 3.60 16.28
C LYS A 33 -2.35 3.66 15.15
N CYS A 34 -2.74 2.55 14.54
CA CYS A 34 -3.72 2.56 13.45
C CYS A 34 -4.85 1.56 13.69
N SER A 35 -6.05 2.10 13.94
CA SER A 35 -7.27 1.29 13.89
C SER A 35 -7.43 0.66 12.50
N LYS A 36 -8.06 -0.52 12.46
CA LYS A 36 -8.57 -1.09 11.20
C LYS A 36 -9.53 -0.14 10.49
N MET A 37 -10.24 0.69 11.25
CA MET A 37 -11.19 1.68 10.71
C MET A 37 -10.46 2.99 10.42
N PRO A 38 -10.71 3.62 9.25
CA PRO A 38 -10.04 4.86 8.87
C PRO A 38 -10.40 6.00 9.82
N SER A 39 -9.40 6.72 10.36
CA SER A 39 -9.62 7.78 11.34
C SER A 39 -10.35 9.00 10.78
N ARG A 40 -10.24 9.27 9.47
CA ARG A 40 -10.97 10.36 8.78
C ARG A 40 -12.29 9.88 8.15
N GLU A 41 -12.74 8.66 8.47
CA GLU A 41 -14.00 8.07 7.98
C GLU A 41 -14.14 8.12 6.45
N MET A 42 -13.02 7.99 5.73
CA MET A 42 -12.95 8.18 4.28
C MET A 42 -12.55 6.89 3.55
N ALA A 43 -13.13 6.69 2.36
CA ALA A 43 -12.70 5.72 1.36
C ALA A 43 -12.37 6.42 0.04
N ILE A 44 -11.25 6.03 -0.58
CA ILE A 44 -10.76 6.56 -1.86
C ILE A 44 -10.69 5.43 -2.86
N VAL A 45 -11.40 5.58 -3.98
CA VAL A 45 -11.27 4.70 -5.15
C VAL A 45 -10.47 5.43 -6.21
N THR A 46 -9.32 4.89 -6.58
CA THR A 46 -8.36 5.55 -7.48
C THR A 46 -7.75 4.57 -8.49
N CYS A 47 -6.95 5.09 -9.41
CA CYS A 47 -6.34 4.29 -10.46
C CYS A 47 -5.12 3.51 -9.95
N MET A 48 -4.84 2.37 -10.56
CA MET A 48 -3.59 1.61 -10.35
C MET A 48 -2.38 2.17 -11.14
N ASP A 49 -2.49 3.39 -11.67
CA ASP A 49 -1.42 4.06 -12.40
C ASP A 49 -0.18 4.22 -11.50
N THR A 50 0.99 3.80 -11.98
CA THR A 50 2.24 3.79 -11.20
C THR A 50 2.67 5.19 -10.77
N ARG A 51 2.23 6.24 -11.46
CA ARG A 51 2.52 7.64 -11.11
C ARG A 51 1.78 8.10 -9.85
N LEU A 52 0.78 7.35 -9.39
CA LEU A 52 0.04 7.65 -8.17
C LEU A 52 0.66 7.00 -6.92
N VAL A 53 1.63 6.09 -7.08
CA VAL A 53 2.34 5.45 -5.96
C VAL A 53 3.28 6.48 -5.32
N ASN A 54 3.18 6.65 -4.00
CA ASN A 54 3.94 7.66 -3.23
C ASN A 54 3.70 9.09 -3.73
N PHE A 55 2.49 9.38 -4.23
CA PHE A 55 2.12 10.70 -4.72
C PHE A 55 0.71 11.10 -4.29
N LEU A 56 -0.29 10.25 -4.55
CA LEU A 56 -1.68 10.63 -4.34
C LEU A 56 -1.96 10.92 -2.87
N GLU A 57 -1.54 10.03 -1.98
CA GLU A 57 -1.75 10.12 -0.54
C GLU A 57 -1.10 11.40 0.03
N ASP A 58 0.16 11.65 -0.31
CA ASP A 58 0.90 12.86 0.12
C ASP A 58 0.28 14.15 -0.43
N SER A 59 -0.17 14.14 -1.70
CA SER A 59 -0.81 15.30 -2.34
C SER A 59 -2.13 15.71 -1.69
N MET A 60 -2.75 14.79 -0.96
CA MET A 60 -4.03 14.98 -0.25
C MET A 60 -3.84 15.16 1.26
N ASP A 61 -2.61 15.18 1.77
CA ASP A 61 -2.30 15.16 3.19
C ASP A 61 -2.98 13.98 3.92
N ILE A 62 -2.81 12.77 3.36
CA ILE A 62 -3.36 11.52 3.86
C ILE A 62 -2.23 10.58 4.29
N GLY A 63 -2.21 10.25 5.58
CA GLY A 63 -1.27 9.31 6.18
C GLY A 63 -1.82 7.90 6.37
N ARG A 64 -0.96 7.01 6.87
CA ARG A 64 -1.30 5.63 7.25
C ARG A 64 -2.49 5.63 8.23
N GLY A 65 -3.51 4.84 7.92
CA GLY A 65 -4.71 4.65 8.76
C GLY A 65 -5.77 5.73 8.66
N GLU A 66 -5.59 6.76 7.84
CA GLU A 66 -6.56 7.85 7.74
C GLU A 66 -7.68 7.58 6.75
N ALA A 67 -7.42 6.80 5.69
CA ALA A 67 -8.39 6.43 4.67
C ALA A 67 -8.23 4.97 4.24
N LYS A 68 -9.32 4.36 3.78
CA LYS A 68 -9.27 3.13 2.98
C LYS A 68 -8.99 3.49 1.52
N ILE A 69 -8.00 2.86 0.89
CA ILE A 69 -7.65 3.14 -0.51
C ILE A 69 -7.83 1.87 -1.34
N VAL A 70 -8.66 1.97 -2.38
CA VAL A 70 -8.90 0.91 -3.36
C VAL A 70 -8.35 1.36 -4.71
N LYS A 71 -7.36 0.63 -5.24
CA LYS A 71 -6.73 0.94 -6.54
C LYS A 71 -7.20 -0.07 -7.58
N THR A 72 -7.79 0.41 -8.69
CA THR A 72 -8.27 -0.42 -9.81
C THR A 72 -7.98 0.23 -11.15
N ALA A 73 -7.97 -0.53 -12.24
CA ALA A 73 -7.79 -0.01 -13.58
C ALA A 73 -8.85 1.05 -13.90
N GLY A 74 -8.40 2.27 -14.22
CA GLY A 74 -9.28 3.39 -14.55
C GLY A 74 -10.25 3.79 -13.45
N ASN A 75 -9.96 3.46 -12.17
CA ASN A 75 -10.82 3.78 -11.01
C ASN A 75 -12.31 3.42 -11.21
N CYS A 76 -12.56 2.34 -11.95
CA CYS A 76 -13.89 1.94 -12.37
C CYS A 76 -14.59 1.03 -11.35
N ILE A 77 -15.90 1.22 -11.20
CA ILE A 77 -16.81 0.29 -10.52
C ILE A 77 -17.59 -0.43 -11.61
N THR A 78 -17.32 -1.71 -11.80
CA THR A 78 -17.83 -2.47 -12.95
C THR A 78 -19.16 -3.17 -12.68
N GLY A 79 -19.59 -3.24 -11.41
CA GLY A 79 -20.87 -3.82 -11.04
C GLY A 79 -21.16 -3.75 -9.54
N PRO A 80 -22.40 -4.07 -9.13
CA PRO A 80 -22.86 -3.93 -7.74
C PRO A 80 -22.22 -4.93 -6.76
N PHE A 81 -21.58 -5.99 -7.25
CA PHE A 81 -20.89 -7.00 -6.44
C PHE A 81 -19.39 -7.08 -6.73
N ASP A 82 -18.85 -6.05 -7.37
CA ASP A 82 -17.43 -5.98 -7.72
C ASP A 82 -16.52 -5.97 -6.46
N GLY A 83 -15.23 -6.29 -6.63
CA GLY A 83 -14.25 -6.21 -5.55
C GLY A 83 -14.16 -4.82 -4.92
N VAL A 84 -14.31 -3.76 -5.73
CA VAL A 84 -14.30 -2.38 -5.23
C VAL A 84 -15.47 -2.10 -4.28
N VAL A 85 -16.67 -2.61 -4.58
CA VAL A 85 -17.87 -2.39 -3.74
C VAL A 85 -17.78 -3.12 -2.40
N ARG A 86 -17.05 -4.25 -2.34
CA ARG A 86 -16.90 -5.06 -1.11
C ARG A 86 -15.80 -4.58 -0.16
N SER A 87 -14.94 -3.66 -0.61
CA SER A 87 -13.74 -3.19 0.13
C SER A 87 -14.07 -2.14 1.20
#